data_AF-R7W0A5-F1
#
_entry.id   AF-R7W0A5-F1
#
_cell.length_a   1.000
_cell.length_b   1.000
_cell.length_c   1.000
_cell.angle_alpha   90.00
_cell.angle_beta   90.00
_cell.angle_gamma   90.00
#
_symmetry.space_group_name_H-M   'P 1'
#
loop_
_entity.id
_entity.type
_entity.pdbx_description
1 polymer ?
#
loop_
_entity_poly.entity_id
_entity_poly.type
_entity_poly.pdbx_seq_one_letter_code
_entity_poly.pdbx_strand_id
1 'polypeptide(L)'
;MGAYQPHHAWSSKKGHPHGQVYGYRNSLWAEHLGMVDDHFKEPSSLDCVRLVNQIAEENWERFASEEMKTLQGHLLRYPVKVEPDGKIVPLPDQECFPDVGGKICGAPTSLPDSLTM
;
A
#
# COMPACT_ATOMS: atom_id res chain seq x y z
N MET A 1 7.70 -20.35 -3.06
CA MET A 1 6.69 -21.40 -2.85
C MET A 1 5.32 -20.80 -3.07
N GLY A 2 4.45 -21.44 -3.87
CA GLY A 2 3.05 -21.07 -4.01
C GLY A 2 2.17 -22.20 -3.48
N ALA A 3 1.26 -21.90 -2.57
CA ALA A 3 0.39 -22.89 -1.95
C ALA A 3 -0.98 -22.27 -1.60
N TYR A 4 -1.99 -23.12 -1.43
CA TYR A 4 -3.35 -22.74 -1.04
C TYR A 4 -3.97 -23.83 -0.15
N GLN A 5 -5.09 -23.52 0.50
CA GLN A 5 -5.83 -24.47 1.34
C GLN A 5 -7.06 -25.00 0.57
N PRO A 6 -7.10 -26.28 0.15
CA PRO A 6 -8.18 -26.79 -0.71
C PRO A 6 -9.59 -26.68 -0.09
N HIS A 7 -9.70 -26.80 1.24
CA HIS A 7 -10.97 -26.65 1.98
C HIS A 7 -11.33 -25.18 2.33
N HIS A 8 -10.46 -24.24 1.97
CA HIS A 8 -10.68 -22.80 2.09
C HIS A 8 -10.36 -22.14 0.75
N ALA A 9 -11.03 -22.60 -0.31
CA ALA A 9 -10.95 -22.04 -1.65
C ALA A 9 -12.35 -21.68 -2.14
N TRP A 10 -12.44 -20.67 -3.02
CA TRP A 10 -13.73 -20.23 -3.56
C TRP A 10 -14.48 -21.35 -4.27
N SER A 11 -13.75 -22.19 -5.01
CA SER A 11 -14.27 -23.35 -5.74
C SER A 11 -14.90 -24.41 -4.84
N SER A 12 -14.45 -24.54 -3.59
CA SER A 12 -14.93 -25.57 -2.67
C SER A 12 -16.00 -25.06 -1.69
N LYS A 13 -15.99 -23.78 -1.30
CA LYS A 13 -16.88 -23.24 -0.26
C LYS A 13 -18.08 -22.40 -0.74
N LYS A 14 -18.20 -22.08 -2.04
CA LYS A 14 -19.24 -21.16 -2.57
C LYS A 14 -19.37 -19.84 -1.78
N GLY A 15 -18.29 -19.41 -1.13
CA GLY A 15 -18.24 -18.27 -0.23
C GLY A 15 -16.79 -17.91 0.12
N HIS A 16 -16.61 -16.82 0.87
CA HIS A 16 -15.27 -16.28 1.12
C HIS A 16 -14.34 -17.30 1.82
N PRO A 17 -13.12 -17.51 1.28
CA PRO A 17 -12.16 -18.47 1.81
C PRO A 17 -11.51 -17.94 3.10
N HIS A 18 -12.22 -18.04 4.22
CA HIS A 18 -11.69 -17.67 5.54
C HIS A 18 -10.81 -18.79 6.11
N GLY A 19 -9.61 -18.92 5.55
CA GLY A 19 -8.55 -19.82 6.03
C GLY A 19 -7.38 -19.07 6.68
N GLN A 20 -6.23 -19.74 6.76
CA GLN A 20 -4.98 -19.17 7.27
C GLN A 20 -4.48 -18.01 6.40
N VAL A 21 -4.63 -18.08 5.07
CA VAL A 21 -4.26 -16.98 4.17
C VAL A 21 -5.06 -15.71 4.48
N TYR A 22 -6.37 -15.86 4.70
CA TYR A 22 -7.25 -14.76 5.10
C TYR A 22 -6.85 -14.20 6.47
N GLY A 23 -6.60 -15.06 7.46
CA GLY A 23 -6.15 -14.63 8.79
C GLY A 23 -4.83 -13.87 8.73
N TYR A 24 -3.85 -14.41 8.00
CA TYR A 24 -2.53 -13.79 7.82
C TYR A 24 -2.63 -12.43 7.13
N ARG A 25 -3.42 -12.31 6.06
CA ARG A 25 -3.69 -11.01 5.40
C ARG A 25 -4.28 -9.99 6.39
N ASN A 26 -5.28 -10.37 7.18
CA ASN A 26 -5.87 -9.48 8.18
C ASN A 26 -4.89 -9.09 9.28
N SER A 27 -4.01 -10.00 9.71
CA SER A 27 -2.96 -9.69 10.68
C SER A 27 -1.99 -8.64 10.13
N LEU A 28 -1.54 -8.78 8.89
CA LEU A 28 -0.68 -7.79 8.23
C LEU A 28 -1.38 -6.44 8.06
N TRP A 29 -2.67 -6.45 7.72
CA TRP A 29 -3.45 -5.22 7.60
C TRP A 29 -3.64 -4.54 8.96
N ALA A 30 -3.88 -5.31 10.03
CA ALA A 30 -3.98 -4.77 11.37
C ALA A 30 -2.66 -4.10 11.82
N GLU A 31 -1.52 -4.72 11.49
CA GLU A 31 -0.20 -4.14 11.73
C GLU A 31 0.03 -2.86 10.92
N HIS A 32 -0.20 -2.88 9.61
CA HIS A 32 0.11 -1.75 8.74
C HIS A 32 -0.89 -0.60 8.82
N LEU A 33 -2.16 -0.87 9.10
CA LEU A 33 -3.21 0.15 9.21
C LEU A 33 -3.45 0.58 10.66
N GLY A 34 -2.88 -0.13 11.63
CA GLY A 34 -3.02 0.15 13.06
C GLY A 34 -4.41 -0.14 13.63
N MET A 35 -5.27 -0.86 12.90
CA MET A 35 -6.65 -1.12 13.31
C MET A 35 -7.23 -2.39 12.66
N VAL A 36 -8.30 -2.91 13.24
CA VAL A 36 -9.12 -3.97 12.66
C VAL A 36 -10.48 -3.38 12.31
N ASP A 37 -10.93 -3.62 11.08
CA ASP A 37 -12.18 -3.07 10.55
C ASP A 37 -12.90 -4.10 9.67
N ASP A 38 -14.24 -4.04 9.64
CA ASP A 38 -15.08 -4.91 8.81
C ASP A 38 -14.90 -4.66 7.31
N HIS A 39 -14.58 -3.43 6.90
CA HIS A 39 -14.30 -3.12 5.50
C HIS A 39 -13.16 -3.98 4.95
N PHE A 40 -12.15 -4.30 5.77
CA PHE A 40 -10.99 -5.09 5.37
C PHE A 40 -11.32 -6.56 5.09
N LYS A 41 -12.48 -7.04 5.54
CA LYS A 41 -12.95 -8.40 5.21
C LYS A 41 -13.19 -8.55 3.71
N GLU A 42 -13.63 -7.47 3.06
CA GLU A 42 -13.95 -7.37 1.64
C GLU A 42 -12.98 -6.44 0.89
N PRO A 43 -11.73 -6.88 0.64
CA PRO A 43 -10.67 -6.02 0.06
C PRO A 43 -10.97 -5.57 -1.39
N SER A 44 -11.89 -6.23 -2.08
CA SER A 44 -12.35 -5.83 -3.42
C SER A 44 -13.44 -4.76 -3.40
N SER A 45 -14.02 -4.46 -2.23
CA SER A 45 -15.05 -3.43 -2.12
C SER A 45 -14.43 -2.03 -2.29
N LEU A 46 -15.19 -1.13 -2.92
CA LEU A 46 -14.76 0.25 -3.11
C LEU A 46 -14.53 0.96 -1.77
N ASP A 47 -15.36 0.66 -0.78
CA ASP A 47 -15.27 1.27 0.56
C ASP A 47 -13.99 0.82 1.29
N CYS A 48 -13.59 -0.45 1.16
CA CYS A 48 -12.30 -0.92 1.67
C CYS A 48 -11.13 -0.19 1.02
N VAL A 49 -11.13 -0.05 -0.31
CA VAL A 49 -10.04 0.62 -1.03
C VAL A 49 -9.97 2.10 -0.66
N ARG A 50 -11.11 2.78 -0.52
CA ARG A 50 -11.19 4.17 -0.07
C ARG A 50 -10.63 4.35 1.34
N LEU A 51 -11.02 3.50 2.28
CA LEU A 51 -10.55 3.56 3.66
C LEU A 51 -9.04 3.33 3.76
N VAL A 52 -8.51 2.31 3.06
CA VAL A 52 -7.07 2.03 3.02
C VAL A 52 -6.28 3.19 2.44
N ASN A 53 -6.76 3.78 1.33
CA ASN A 53 -6.11 4.93 0.72
C ASN A 53 -6.14 6.15 1.65
N GLN A 54 -7.27 6.43 2.30
CA GLN A 54 -7.37 7.54 3.25
C GLN A 54 -6.35 7.39 4.38
N ILE A 55 -6.27 6.22 5.02
CA ILE A 55 -5.29 5.97 6.10
C ILE A 55 -3.86 6.16 5.58
N ALA A 56 -3.56 5.67 4.38
CA ALA A 56 -2.23 5.76 3.79
C ALA A 56 -1.84 7.20 3.42
N GLU A 57 -2.80 8.02 2.96
CA GLU A 57 -2.64 9.44 2.67
C GLU A 57 -2.41 10.24 3.96
N GLU A 58 -3.25 10.05 4.97
CA GLU A 58 -3.10 10.72 6.27
C GLU A 58 -1.76 10.36 6.94
N ASN A 59 -1.33 9.10 6.86
CA ASN A 59 -0.02 8.70 7.39
C ASN A 59 1.13 9.32 6.57
N TRP A 60 1.01 9.45 5.24
CA TRP A 60 2.01 10.13 4.43
C TRP A 60 2.15 11.61 4.81
N GLU A 61 1.04 12.32 4.99
CA GLU A 61 1.05 13.73 5.44
C GLU A 61 1.72 13.91 6.80
N ARG A 62 1.51 12.97 7.73
CA ARG A 62 2.17 12.96 9.05
C ARG A 62 3.65 12.57 8.97
N PHE A 63 4.00 11.65 8.08
CA PHE A 63 5.37 11.19 7.88
C PHE A 63 6.23 12.29 7.25
N ALA A 64 5.69 13.01 6.27
CA ALA A 64 6.39 14.05 5.53
C ALA A 64 6.29 15.45 6.19
N SER A 65 5.67 15.57 7.38
CA SER A 65 5.57 16.86 8.06
C SER A 65 6.86 17.23 8.79
N GLU A 66 7.19 18.53 8.78
CA GLU A 66 8.35 19.10 9.51
C GLU A 66 8.36 18.76 11.00
N GLU A 67 7.17 18.71 11.61
CA GLU A 67 7.01 18.30 13.01
C GLU A 67 6.77 16.80 13.12
N MET A 68 7.40 16.16 14.11
CA MET A 68 7.18 14.75 14.38
C MET A 68 5.72 14.51 14.81
N LYS A 69 5.00 13.68 14.06
CA LYS A 69 3.63 13.25 14.36
C LYS A 69 3.55 11.74 14.46
N THR A 70 2.76 11.23 15.41
CA THR A 70 2.50 9.79 15.53
C THR A 70 1.62 9.31 14.37
N LEU A 71 2.07 8.27 13.69
CA LEU A 71 1.30 7.60 12.64
C LEU A 71 0.25 6.67 13.26
N GLN A 72 -0.87 6.46 12.56
CA GLN A 72 -1.87 5.46 13.01
C GLN A 72 -1.33 4.04 12.83
N GLY A 73 -0.61 3.82 11.73
CA GLY A 73 0.05 2.57 11.37
C GLY A 73 1.25 2.86 10.47
N HIS A 74 1.76 1.85 9.77
CA HIS A 74 2.96 1.96 8.94
C HIS A 74 2.68 2.09 7.44
N LEU A 75 1.43 1.92 7.00
CA LEU A 75 1.08 2.05 5.60
C LEU A 75 1.13 3.52 5.18
N LEU A 76 2.00 3.84 4.23
CA LEU A 76 2.12 5.15 3.59
C LEU A 76 1.67 5.06 2.14
N ARG A 77 0.98 6.09 1.66
CA ARG A 77 0.74 6.24 0.23
C ARG A 77 2.08 6.50 -0.46
N TYR A 78 2.43 5.70 -1.47
CA TYR A 78 3.63 5.98 -2.26
C TYR A 78 3.50 7.37 -2.91
N PRO A 79 4.50 8.26 -2.80
CA PRO A 79 4.33 9.70 -3.03
C PRO A 79 4.35 10.10 -4.51
N VAL A 80 3.50 9.46 -5.30
CA VAL A 80 3.31 9.74 -6.71
C VAL A 80 1.85 10.08 -7.00
N LYS A 81 1.68 10.93 -8.00
CA LYS A 81 0.39 11.23 -8.60
C LYS A 81 0.29 10.54 -9.95
N VAL A 82 -0.88 9.96 -10.21
CA VAL A 82 -1.25 9.43 -11.52
C VAL A 82 -2.13 10.46 -12.20
N GLU A 83 -1.65 11.02 -13.31
CA GLU A 83 -2.40 11.98 -14.13
C GLU A 83 -3.51 11.27 -14.94
N PRO A 84 -4.52 11.99 -15.49
CA PRO A 84 -5.60 11.39 -16.27
C PRO A 84 -5.16 10.56 -17.49
N ASP A 85 -3.98 10.84 -18.03
CA ASP A 85 -3.35 10.10 -19.13
C ASP A 85 -2.53 8.88 -18.66
N GLY A 86 -2.50 8.62 -17.35
CA GLY A 86 -1.72 7.54 -16.73
C GLY A 86 -0.26 7.90 -16.45
N LYS A 87 0.18 9.13 -16.75
CA LYS A 87 1.55 9.56 -16.45
C LYS A 87 1.78 9.62 -14.94
N ILE A 88 2.93 9.11 -14.52
CA ILE A 88 3.38 9.17 -13.12
C ILE A 88 4.25 10.42 -12.93
N VAL A 89 3.87 11.24 -11.96
CA VAL A 89 4.62 12.43 -11.54
C VAL A 89 4.77 12.43 -10.02
N PRO A 90 5.78 13.11 -9.45
CA PRO A 90 5.83 13.29 -7.99
C PRO A 90 4.61 14.06 -7.49
N LEU A 91 4.28 13.91 -6.21
CA LEU A 91 3.32 14.80 -5.57
C LEU A 91 3.83 16.27 -5.60
N PRO A 92 2.94 17.28 -5.63
CA PRO A 92 3.33 18.67 -5.57
C PRO A 92 4.27 18.94 -4.39
N ASP A 93 5.34 19.69 -4.63
CA ASP A 93 6.38 20.04 -3.64
C ASP A 93 7.12 18.84 -3.01
N GLN A 94 7.00 17.65 -3.60
CA GLN A 94 7.61 16.41 -3.11
C GLN A 94 8.36 15.69 -4.24
N GLU A 95 9.36 16.35 -4.82
CA GLU A 95 10.18 15.75 -5.89
C GLU A 95 11.14 14.66 -5.38
N CYS A 96 11.58 14.79 -4.13
CA CYS A 96 12.53 13.89 -3.49
C CYS A 96 11.96 13.25 -2.22
N PHE A 97 12.53 12.13 -1.77
CA PHE A 97 12.17 11.57 -0.47
C PHE A 97 12.55 12.52 0.67
N PRO A 98 11.71 12.61 1.73
CA PRO A 98 12.04 13.39 2.93
C PRO A 98 13.39 12.97 3.51
N ASP A 99 14.12 13.95 4.05
CA ASP A 99 15.42 13.84 4.75
C ASP A 99 16.62 13.35 3.93
N VAL A 100 16.44 12.35 3.07
CA VAL A 100 17.53 11.66 2.35
C VAL A 100 17.72 12.18 0.93
N GLY A 101 16.74 12.91 0.38
CA GLY A 101 16.74 13.33 -1.01
C GLY A 101 16.48 12.17 -1.98
N GLY A 102 16.96 12.29 -3.22
CA GLY A 102 16.74 11.29 -4.26
C GLY A 102 15.34 11.36 -4.88
N LYS A 103 15.28 11.38 -6.21
CA LYS A 103 14.03 11.61 -6.95
C LYS A 103 13.05 10.46 -6.76
N ILE A 104 11.82 10.75 -6.36
CA ILE A 104 10.76 9.76 -6.16
C ILE A 104 10.43 8.98 -7.44
N CYS A 105 10.44 9.66 -8.59
CA CYS A 105 10.24 9.03 -9.90
C CYS A 105 11.54 8.46 -10.50
N GLY A 106 12.63 8.45 -9.74
CA GLY A 106 13.94 8.03 -10.22
C GLY A 106 14.54 8.95 -11.27
N ALA A 107 15.64 8.48 -11.87
CA ALA A 107 16.29 9.10 -13.00
C ALA A 107 16.97 8.00 -13.84
N PRO A 108 17.04 8.16 -15.18
CA PRO A 108 17.79 7.24 -16.01
C PRO A 108 19.28 7.30 -15.63
N THR A 109 19.95 6.15 -15.70
CA THR A 109 21.39 6.04 -15.45
C THR A 109 22.10 5.51 -16.69
N SER A 110 23.42 5.61 -16.73
CA SER A 110 24.24 5.00 -17.78
C SER A 110 24.49 3.50 -17.55
N LEU A 111 23.93 2.92 -16.48
CA LEU A 111 24.09 1.50 -16.19
C LEU A 111 23.20 0.67 -17.12
N PRO A 112 23.67 -0.51 -17.55
CA PRO A 112 22.86 -1.40 -18.36
C PRO A 112 21.73 -2.02 -17.55
N ASP A 113 20.59 -2.24 -18.19
CA ASP A 113 19.41 -2.87 -17.57
C ASP A 113 19.73 -4.24 -16.95
N SER A 114 20.73 -4.97 -17.46
CA SER A 114 21.16 -6.25 -16.88
C SER A 114 21.68 -6.14 -15.44
N LEU A 115 21.92 -4.92 -14.94
CA LEU A 115 22.33 -4.67 -13.56
C LEU A 115 21.22 -4.02 -12.71
N THR A 116 20.16 -3.50 -13.32
CA THR A 116 19.16 -2.66 -12.62
C THR A 116 17.71 -3.09 -12.83
N MET A 117 17.46 -4.08 -13.69
CA MET A 117 16.15 -4.70 -13.92
C MET A 117 16.14 -6.18 -13.54
#